data_AF-A0A1B6CEI4-F1
#
_entry.id   AF-A0A1B6CEI4-F1
#
_cell.length_a   1.000
_cell.length_b   1.000
_cell.length_c   1.000
_cell.angle_alpha   90.00
_cell.angle_beta   90.00
_cell.angle_gamma   90.00
#
_symmetry.space_group_name_H-M   'P 1'
#
loop_
_entity.id
_entity.type
_entity.pdbx_description
1 polymer ?
#
loop_
_entity_poly.entity_id
_entity_poly.type
_entity_poly.pdbx_seq_one_letter_code
_entity_poly.pdbx_strand_id
1 'polypeptide(L)'
;MVMTLTKVILLVVGSFNPPTIMHLRMFEIARDHLEALGRFEVICGIMSPVHDMYGKKGLISAKHRKEMLKLALQNTDWISISDWESSQDHWVPTRQVLQYHQNQINAILNETWNMGKRKHDEENWIKQVLLHCDHNDKPVVKLLCGGDMIETFAIPGLWLEDDIETILKDHGLVVVTRSGSNTPKSIYESDILSKYQKNVIIVMEWITNEISSSKVRRAIQRYQSVKYLVADSVIDYIVKNHLYDKLSVDMPDNLKNFVIDRNDINFKSSVVTLDGAIQVLSDINEDHGKNNCFKINHPMENEDVPKVEIQITKDGTIQVISDKETTV
;
A
#
# COMPACT_ATOMS: atom_id res chain seq x y z
N MET A 1 21.51 -35.19 -4.38
CA MET A 1 20.04 -35.04 -4.19
C MET A 1 19.66 -33.77 -4.91
N VAL A 2 18.82 -33.85 -5.96
CA VAL A 2 18.29 -32.64 -6.60
C VAL A 2 17.39 -31.97 -5.57
N MET A 3 17.75 -30.79 -5.08
CA MET A 3 16.87 -30.03 -4.19
C MET A 3 15.70 -29.51 -5.03
N THR A 4 14.50 -29.99 -4.75
CA THR A 4 13.28 -29.45 -5.33
C THR A 4 13.01 -28.08 -4.72
N LEU A 5 12.91 -27.05 -5.56
CA LEU A 5 12.61 -25.69 -5.12
C LEU A 5 11.18 -25.61 -4.60
N THR A 6 10.97 -24.79 -3.56
CA THR A 6 9.63 -24.47 -3.09
C THR A 6 9.04 -23.38 -4.00
N LYS A 7 7.98 -23.71 -4.72
CA LYS A 7 7.28 -22.76 -5.59
C LYS A 7 6.45 -21.80 -4.74
N VAL A 8 6.63 -20.50 -4.95
CA VAL A 8 6.03 -19.44 -4.14
C VAL A 8 5.20 -18.50 -5.02
N ILE A 9 4.01 -18.18 -4.52
CA ILE A 9 3.18 -17.10 -5.04
C ILE A 9 3.20 -15.99 -3.99
N LEU A 10 3.58 -14.78 -4.39
CA LEU A 10 3.59 -13.63 -3.48
C LEU A 10 2.25 -12.91 -3.53
N LEU A 11 1.55 -12.80 -2.41
CA LEU A 11 0.30 -12.07 -2.30
C LEU A 11 0.51 -10.80 -1.47
N VAL A 12 0.18 -9.64 -2.03
CA VAL A 12 0.05 -8.38 -1.28
C VAL A 12 -1.43 -8.02 -1.21
N VAL A 13 -1.98 -7.99 0.00
CA VAL A 13 -3.29 -7.38 0.27
C VAL A 13 -3.08 -5.91 0.64
N GLY A 14 -4.01 -5.04 0.27
CA GLY A 14 -3.88 -3.65 0.66
C GLY A 14 -4.92 -2.71 0.09
N SER A 15 -4.92 -1.47 0.58
CA SER A 15 -5.85 -0.46 0.06
C SER A 15 -5.50 -0.06 -1.37
N PHE A 16 -4.21 0.12 -1.71
CA PHE A 16 -3.75 0.67 -2.99
C PHE A 16 -4.49 1.96 -3.38
N ASN A 17 -4.40 2.96 -2.49
CA ASN A 17 -5.24 4.15 -2.55
C ASN A 17 -4.41 5.46 -2.63
N PRO A 18 -3.67 5.74 -3.73
CA PRO A 18 -3.51 4.93 -4.93
C PRO A 18 -2.35 3.92 -4.82
N PRO A 19 -2.19 2.98 -5.78
CA PRO A 19 -0.94 2.22 -5.91
C PRO A 19 0.23 3.16 -6.18
N THR A 20 1.39 2.85 -5.61
CA THR A 20 2.64 3.61 -5.75
C THR A 20 3.77 2.72 -6.25
N ILE A 21 4.85 3.31 -6.75
CA ILE A 21 6.05 2.55 -7.19
C ILE A 21 6.61 1.68 -6.06
N MET A 22 6.43 2.07 -4.78
CA MET A 22 6.86 1.27 -3.65
C MET A 22 6.17 -0.11 -3.59
N HIS A 23 4.88 -0.20 -3.94
CA HIS A 23 4.18 -1.49 -3.91
C HIS A 23 4.76 -2.45 -4.95
N LEU A 24 5.09 -1.95 -6.14
CA LEU A 24 5.73 -2.73 -7.21
C LEU A 24 7.17 -3.10 -6.81
N ARG A 25 7.90 -2.15 -6.25
CA ARG A 25 9.28 -2.36 -5.78
C ARG A 25 9.36 -3.46 -4.71
N MET A 26 8.36 -3.56 -3.83
CA MET A 26 8.27 -4.60 -2.80
C MET A 26 8.28 -6.02 -3.40
N PHE A 27 7.58 -6.24 -4.52
CA PHE A 27 7.58 -7.52 -5.21
C PHE A 27 8.97 -7.87 -5.77
N GLU A 28 9.62 -6.92 -6.44
CA GLU A 28 10.95 -7.13 -7.03
C GLU A 28 11.99 -7.51 -5.97
N ILE A 29 12.03 -6.77 -4.86
CA ILE A 29 12.95 -7.02 -3.74
C ILE A 29 12.71 -8.40 -3.13
N ALA A 30 11.45 -8.75 -2.92
CA ALA A 30 11.07 -10.03 -2.34
C ALA A 30 11.42 -11.20 -3.27
N ARG A 31 11.17 -11.07 -4.57
CA ARG A 31 11.52 -12.08 -5.58
C ARG A 31 13.03 -12.32 -5.61
N ASP A 32 13.81 -11.26 -5.80
CA ASP A 32 15.27 -11.34 -5.87
C ASP A 32 15.85 -12.03 -4.63
N HIS A 33 15.35 -11.67 -3.44
CA HIS A 33 15.79 -12.28 -2.20
C HIS A 33 15.44 -13.76 -2.11
N LEU A 34 14.20 -14.15 -2.42
CA LEU A 34 13.75 -15.54 -2.34
C LEU A 34 14.52 -16.44 -3.30
N GLU A 35 14.73 -16.00 -4.54
CA GLU A 35 15.48 -16.74 -5.55
C GLU A 35 16.96 -16.85 -5.17
N ALA A 36 17.57 -15.79 -4.63
CA ALA A 36 18.94 -15.80 -4.16
C ALA A 36 19.19 -16.78 -2.99
N LEU A 37 18.16 -17.14 -2.22
CA LEU A 37 18.26 -18.19 -1.19
C LEU A 37 18.44 -19.59 -1.78
N GLY A 38 18.22 -19.79 -3.09
CA GLY A 38 18.45 -21.05 -3.81
C GLY A 38 17.52 -22.19 -3.42
N ARG A 39 16.43 -21.90 -2.69
CA ARG A 39 15.44 -22.89 -2.23
C ARG A 39 14.00 -22.53 -2.58
N PHE A 40 13.80 -21.38 -3.24
CA PHE A 40 12.50 -20.90 -3.69
C PHE A 40 12.55 -20.62 -5.19
N GLU A 41 11.40 -20.76 -5.82
CA GLU A 41 11.11 -20.32 -7.18
C GLU A 41 9.85 -19.45 -7.10
N VAL A 42 9.93 -18.17 -7.45
CA VAL A 42 8.78 -17.27 -7.39
C VAL A 42 8.03 -17.33 -8.72
N ILE A 43 6.79 -17.82 -8.67
CA ILE A 43 6.00 -18.11 -9.87
C ILE A 43 5.27 -16.87 -10.36
N CYS A 44 4.62 -16.15 -9.45
CA CYS A 44 3.90 -14.92 -9.75
C CYS A 44 3.67 -14.07 -8.50
N GLY A 45 3.32 -12.80 -8.73
CA GLY A 45 2.83 -11.86 -7.72
C GLY A 45 1.35 -11.57 -7.92
N ILE A 46 0.62 -11.39 -6.81
CA ILE A 46 -0.80 -11.07 -6.79
C ILE A 46 -1.01 -9.81 -5.93
N MET A 47 -1.63 -8.79 -6.50
CA MET A 47 -2.11 -7.61 -5.78
C MET A 47 -3.62 -7.73 -5.57
N SER A 48 -4.06 -7.83 -4.31
CA SER A 48 -5.46 -7.99 -3.93
C SER A 48 -5.98 -6.71 -3.25
N PRO A 49 -6.71 -5.83 -3.98
CA PRO A 49 -7.24 -4.62 -3.39
C PRO A 49 -8.35 -4.93 -2.39
N VAL A 50 -8.25 -4.31 -1.22
CA VAL A 50 -9.21 -4.48 -0.14
C VAL A 50 -10.63 -4.09 -0.55
N HIS A 51 -11.64 -4.72 0.04
CA HIS A 51 -13.04 -4.36 -0.14
C HIS A 51 -13.35 -2.93 0.37
N ASP A 52 -14.35 -2.27 -0.21
CA ASP A 52 -14.72 -0.88 0.15
C ASP A 52 -15.25 -0.73 1.58
N MET A 53 -15.90 -1.77 2.11
CA MET A 53 -16.36 -1.82 3.51
C MET A 53 -15.22 -2.00 4.53
N TYR A 54 -13.96 -2.04 4.10
CA TYR A 54 -12.83 -1.97 5.05
C TYR A 54 -12.86 -0.68 5.88
N GLY A 55 -13.53 0.37 5.39
CA GLY A 55 -13.84 1.54 6.21
C GLY A 55 -12.64 2.45 6.51
N LYS A 56 -11.49 2.25 5.84
CA LYS A 56 -10.32 3.14 5.98
C LYS A 56 -10.67 4.56 5.55
N LYS A 57 -10.35 5.54 6.39
CA LYS A 57 -10.59 6.97 6.10
C LYS A 57 -9.98 7.38 4.76
N GLY A 58 -10.80 7.96 3.89
CA GLY A 58 -10.40 8.42 2.56
C GLY A 58 -10.15 7.31 1.53
N LEU A 59 -10.59 6.08 1.80
CA LEU A 59 -10.62 4.99 0.81
C LEU A 59 -11.61 5.32 -0.30
N ILE A 60 -11.12 5.43 -1.54
CA ILE A 60 -11.99 5.57 -2.71
C ILE A 60 -12.49 4.19 -3.15
N SER A 61 -13.50 4.16 -4.02
CA SER A 61 -14.11 2.91 -4.47
C SER A 61 -13.11 1.92 -5.09
N ALA A 62 -13.38 0.64 -4.88
CA ALA A 62 -12.60 -0.48 -5.40
C ALA A 62 -12.49 -0.40 -6.92
N LYS A 63 -13.55 0.06 -7.59
CA LYS A 63 -13.55 0.32 -9.04
C LYS A 63 -12.35 1.15 -9.48
N HIS A 64 -12.08 2.27 -8.83
CA HIS A 64 -10.95 3.14 -9.19
C HIS A 64 -9.61 2.53 -8.82
N ARG A 65 -9.53 1.88 -7.65
CA ARG A 65 -8.28 1.28 -7.16
C ARG A 65 -7.84 0.12 -8.04
N LYS A 66 -8.79 -0.71 -8.48
CA LYS A 66 -8.58 -1.79 -9.45
C LYS A 66 -8.08 -1.27 -10.79
N GLU A 67 -8.70 -0.21 -11.30
CA GLU A 67 -8.29 0.37 -12.58
C GLU A 67 -6.87 0.96 -12.51
N MET A 68 -6.55 1.67 -11.43
CA MET A 68 -5.19 2.17 -11.22
C MET A 68 -4.17 1.04 -11.06
N LEU A 69 -4.54 -0.09 -10.43
CA LEU A 69 -3.67 -1.27 -10.37
C LEU A 69 -3.42 -1.86 -11.76
N LYS A 70 -4.45 -2.02 -12.59
CA LYS A 70 -4.29 -2.48 -13.98
C LYS A 70 -3.33 -1.59 -14.77
N LEU A 71 -3.47 -0.27 -14.62
CA LEU A 71 -2.59 0.72 -15.27
C LEU A 71 -1.17 0.69 -14.71
N ALA A 72 -0.98 0.46 -13.41
CA ALA A 72 0.33 0.33 -12.77
C ALA A 72 1.07 -0.94 -13.21
N LEU A 73 0.32 -2.02 -13.47
CA LEU A 73 0.86 -3.34 -13.80
C LEU A 73 1.00 -3.61 -15.31
N GLN A 74 0.68 -2.65 -16.18
CA GLN A 74 0.70 -2.85 -17.63
C GLN A 74 2.07 -3.25 -18.23
N ASN A 75 3.17 -2.99 -17.52
CA ASN A 75 4.54 -3.24 -17.96
C ASN A 75 5.22 -4.41 -17.22
N THR A 76 4.48 -5.22 -16.48
CA THR A 76 4.99 -6.44 -15.82
C THR A 76 4.21 -7.66 -16.30
N ASP A 77 4.90 -8.78 -16.44
CA ASP A 77 4.37 -10.06 -16.93
C ASP A 77 4.09 -11.07 -15.80
N TRP A 78 4.70 -10.86 -14.62
CA TRP A 78 4.68 -11.79 -13.51
C TRP A 78 3.80 -11.35 -12.33
N ILE A 79 3.43 -10.06 -12.25
CA ILE A 79 2.54 -9.52 -11.22
C ILE A 79 1.16 -9.25 -11.83
N SER A 80 0.11 -9.73 -11.17
CA SER A 80 -1.27 -9.57 -11.62
C SER A 80 -2.17 -9.06 -10.49
N ILE A 81 -3.31 -8.49 -10.86
CA ILE A 81 -4.38 -8.19 -9.91
C ILE A 81 -5.23 -9.44 -9.68
N SER A 82 -5.74 -9.63 -8.45
CA SER A 82 -6.92 -10.46 -8.22
C SER A 82 -8.04 -9.57 -7.68
N ASP A 83 -9.18 -9.58 -8.36
CA ASP A 83 -10.33 -8.76 -7.98
C ASP A 83 -11.18 -9.41 -6.90
N TRP A 84 -10.88 -10.64 -6.48
CA TRP A 84 -11.74 -11.47 -5.64
C TRP A 84 -12.11 -10.79 -4.32
N GLU A 85 -11.12 -10.31 -3.56
CA GLU A 85 -11.35 -9.65 -2.25
C GLU A 85 -12.26 -8.43 -2.40
N SER A 86 -11.97 -7.59 -3.39
CA SER A 86 -12.75 -6.38 -3.66
C SER A 86 -14.17 -6.64 -4.21
N SER A 87 -14.45 -7.87 -4.64
CA SER A 87 -15.71 -8.26 -5.26
C SER A 87 -16.58 -9.11 -4.32
N GLN A 88 -16.17 -9.30 -3.06
CA GLN A 88 -17.00 -9.91 -2.03
C GLN A 88 -18.13 -8.97 -1.61
N ASP A 89 -19.19 -9.48 -0.98
CA ASP A 89 -20.31 -8.67 -0.50
C ASP A 89 -19.97 -7.85 0.77
N HIS A 90 -18.88 -8.19 1.44
CA HIS A 90 -18.39 -7.56 2.67
C HIS A 90 -16.87 -7.62 2.75
N TRP A 91 -16.27 -6.83 3.66
CA TRP A 91 -14.85 -6.96 3.96
C TRP A 91 -14.53 -8.36 4.52
N VAL A 92 -13.41 -8.93 4.06
CA VAL A 92 -12.92 -10.24 4.50
C VAL A 92 -11.53 -10.12 5.13
N PRO A 93 -11.23 -10.90 6.19
CA PRO A 93 -9.90 -10.96 6.78
C PRO A 93 -8.82 -11.46 5.81
N THR A 94 -7.59 -10.98 5.97
CA THR A 94 -6.42 -11.37 5.14
C THR A 94 -6.20 -12.88 5.10
N ARG A 95 -6.44 -13.61 6.19
CA ARG A 95 -6.37 -15.08 6.21
C ARG A 95 -7.28 -15.70 5.15
N GLN A 96 -8.51 -15.19 4.99
CA GLN A 96 -9.46 -15.73 4.02
C GLN A 96 -9.01 -15.45 2.59
N VAL A 97 -8.39 -14.30 2.33
CA VAL A 97 -7.80 -13.97 1.02
C VAL A 97 -6.67 -14.93 0.67
N LEU A 98 -5.75 -15.19 1.62
CA LEU A 98 -4.68 -16.18 1.44
C LEU A 98 -5.23 -17.58 1.18
N GLN A 99 -6.21 -18.00 1.99
CA GLN A 99 -6.84 -19.31 1.88
C GLN A 99 -7.56 -19.48 0.53
N TYR A 100 -8.26 -18.44 0.06
CA TYR A 100 -8.92 -18.47 -1.25
C TYR A 100 -7.90 -18.74 -2.37
N HIS A 101 -6.83 -17.96 -2.45
CA HIS A 101 -5.83 -18.12 -3.51
C HIS A 101 -5.13 -19.48 -3.43
N GLN A 102 -4.80 -19.95 -2.23
CA GLN A 102 -4.21 -21.28 -2.05
C GLN A 102 -5.17 -22.40 -2.48
N ASN A 103 -6.46 -22.29 -2.15
CA ASN A 103 -7.48 -23.26 -2.56
C ASN A 103 -7.68 -23.27 -4.07
N GLN A 104 -7.70 -22.10 -4.72
CA GLN A 104 -7.78 -22.01 -6.17
C GLN A 104 -6.58 -22.70 -6.83
N ILE A 105 -5.36 -22.45 -6.37
CA ILE A 105 -4.14 -23.10 -6.87
C ILE A 105 -4.22 -24.63 -6.71
N ASN A 106 -4.63 -25.10 -5.54
CA ASN A 106 -4.76 -26.53 -5.28
C ASN A 106 -5.83 -27.17 -6.19
N ALA A 107 -6.95 -26.48 -6.43
CA ALA A 107 -8.03 -26.97 -7.28
C ALA A 107 -7.58 -27.09 -8.74
N ILE A 108 -7.01 -26.03 -9.32
CA ILE A 108 -6.62 -26.00 -10.74
C ILE A 108 -5.53 -27.03 -11.08
N LEU A 109 -4.59 -27.28 -10.16
CA LEU A 109 -3.53 -28.27 -10.38
C LEU A 109 -4.07 -29.71 -10.34
N ASN A 110 -5.05 -29.98 -9.47
CA ASN A 110 -5.74 -31.26 -9.40
C ASN A 110 -6.68 -31.48 -10.59
N GLU A 111 -7.38 -30.45 -11.04
CA GLU A 111 -8.29 -30.52 -12.20
C GLU A 111 -7.53 -30.73 -13.52
N THR A 112 -6.44 -29.99 -13.73
CA THR A 112 -5.63 -30.08 -14.95
C THR A 112 -5.03 -31.48 -15.13
N TRP A 113 -4.67 -32.13 -14.03
CA TRP A 113 -4.24 -33.53 -14.01
C TRP A 113 -5.34 -34.49 -14.47
N ASN A 114 -6.58 -34.29 -14.01
CA ASN A 114 -7.69 -35.21 -14.24
C ASN A 114 -8.37 -35.05 -15.61
N MET A 115 -8.38 -33.85 -16.20
CA MET A 115 -9.20 -33.56 -17.40
C MET A 115 -8.41 -33.05 -18.62
N GLY A 116 -7.08 -32.95 -18.53
CA GLY A 116 -6.25 -32.35 -19.58
C GLY A 116 -6.45 -30.82 -19.67
N LYS A 117 -5.45 -30.09 -20.20
CA LYS A 117 -5.44 -28.62 -20.25
C LYS A 117 -6.66 -28.07 -20.99
N ARG A 118 -7.65 -27.52 -20.27
CA ARG A 118 -8.76 -26.73 -20.86
C ARG A 118 -8.30 -25.28 -21.06
N LYS A 119 -8.73 -24.66 -22.17
CA LYS A 119 -8.59 -23.22 -22.39
C LYS A 119 -9.76 -22.51 -21.71
N HIS A 120 -9.59 -22.06 -20.48
CA HIS A 120 -10.48 -21.08 -19.87
C HIS A 120 -9.88 -19.68 -19.93
N ASP A 121 -10.74 -18.67 -19.90
CA ASP A 121 -10.39 -17.26 -19.83
C ASP A 121 -9.95 -16.92 -18.39
N GLU A 122 -8.81 -17.47 -18.00
CA GLU A 122 -8.32 -17.44 -16.62
C GLU A 122 -7.56 -16.15 -16.31
N GLU A 123 -7.60 -15.73 -15.05
CA GLU A 123 -6.79 -14.63 -14.54
C GLU A 123 -5.30 -14.89 -14.80
N ASN A 124 -4.52 -13.82 -15.04
CA ASN A 124 -3.12 -13.97 -15.48
C ASN A 124 -2.26 -14.72 -14.44
N TRP A 125 -2.51 -14.55 -13.14
CA TRP A 125 -1.78 -15.29 -12.10
C TRP A 125 -2.07 -16.80 -12.12
N ILE A 126 -3.28 -17.22 -12.51
CA ILE A 126 -3.64 -18.64 -12.70
C ILE A 126 -2.85 -19.22 -13.87
N LYS A 127 -2.78 -18.48 -14.99
CA LYS A 127 -1.99 -18.86 -16.16
C LYS A 127 -0.52 -19.06 -15.81
N GLN A 128 0.05 -18.17 -14.99
CA GLN A 128 1.44 -18.32 -14.51
C GLN A 128 1.63 -19.58 -13.67
N VAL A 129 0.68 -19.91 -12.79
CA VAL A 129 0.71 -21.16 -12.02
C VAL A 129 0.63 -22.38 -12.93
N LEU A 130 -0.27 -22.42 -13.90
CA LEU A 130 -0.40 -23.56 -14.84
C LEU A 130 0.79 -23.70 -15.82
N LEU A 131 1.53 -22.62 -16.05
CA LEU A 131 2.72 -22.63 -16.89
C LEU A 131 3.92 -23.22 -16.15
N HIS A 132 4.05 -22.95 -14.85
CA HIS A 132 5.24 -23.30 -14.08
C HIS A 132 5.03 -24.43 -13.08
N CYS A 133 3.80 -24.82 -12.76
CA CYS A 133 3.48 -25.86 -11.78
C CYS A 133 2.76 -27.05 -12.42
N ASP A 134 3.01 -28.24 -11.89
CA ASP A 134 2.24 -29.46 -12.15
C ASP A 134 1.64 -30.03 -10.85
N HIS A 135 0.91 -31.14 -10.97
CA HIS A 135 0.20 -31.80 -9.87
C HIS A 135 1.09 -32.36 -8.75
N ASN A 136 2.39 -32.56 -8.99
CA ASN A 136 3.34 -32.98 -7.96
C ASN A 136 3.90 -31.79 -7.17
N ASP A 137 3.81 -30.59 -7.73
CA ASP A 137 4.20 -29.39 -7.03
C ASP A 137 3.22 -29.07 -5.90
N LYS A 138 3.75 -28.40 -4.88
CA LYS A 138 2.95 -27.85 -3.78
C LYS A 138 3.26 -26.36 -3.64
N PRO A 139 2.78 -25.51 -4.58
CA PRO A 139 3.06 -24.09 -4.51
C PRO A 139 2.40 -23.48 -3.27
N VAL A 140 3.09 -22.55 -2.62
CA VAL A 140 2.63 -21.91 -1.38
C VAL A 140 2.39 -20.43 -1.65
N VAL A 141 1.18 -19.96 -1.33
CA VAL A 141 0.89 -18.52 -1.28
C VAL A 141 1.48 -17.95 0.00
N LYS A 142 2.40 -17.00 -0.14
CA LYS A 142 3.01 -16.26 0.98
C LYS A 142 2.50 -14.82 1.01
N LEU A 143 2.23 -14.32 2.22
CA LEU A 143 1.85 -12.93 2.41
C LEU A 143 3.11 -12.05 2.33
N LEU A 144 3.19 -11.23 1.28
CA LEU A 144 4.21 -10.20 1.11
C LEU A 144 3.73 -8.89 1.75
N CYS A 145 4.55 -8.31 2.63
CA CYS A 145 4.20 -7.12 3.37
C CYS A 145 5.43 -6.29 3.76
N GLY A 146 5.20 -5.05 4.21
CA GLY A 146 6.21 -4.24 4.87
C GLY A 146 6.32 -4.58 6.36
N GLY A 147 7.46 -4.22 6.98
CA GLY A 147 7.67 -4.43 8.41
C GLY A 147 6.66 -3.72 9.32
N ASP A 148 6.05 -2.64 8.84
CA ASP A 148 4.93 -1.94 9.47
C ASP A 148 3.71 -2.84 9.70
N MET A 149 3.42 -3.78 8.79
CA MET A 149 2.29 -4.71 8.96
C MET A 149 2.53 -5.71 10.10
N ILE A 150 3.76 -6.21 10.27
CA ILE A 150 4.08 -7.13 11.38
C ILE A 150 3.85 -6.46 12.74
N GLU A 151 4.17 -5.19 12.87
CA GLU A 151 3.94 -4.44 14.10
C GLU A 151 2.44 -4.34 14.43
N THR A 152 1.57 -4.37 13.42
CA THR A 152 0.12 -4.37 13.65
C THR A 152 -0.42 -5.66 14.29
N PHE A 153 0.30 -6.79 14.21
CA PHE A 153 -0.12 -8.02 14.88
C PHE A 153 -0.17 -7.89 16.40
N ALA A 154 0.56 -6.92 16.96
CA ALA A 154 0.56 -6.62 18.39
C ALA A 154 -0.57 -5.66 18.81
N ILE A 155 -1.35 -5.11 17.87
CA ILE A 155 -2.44 -4.16 18.17
C ILE A 155 -3.67 -4.95 18.66
N PRO A 156 -4.12 -4.78 19.91
CA PRO A 156 -5.25 -5.53 20.45
C PRO A 156 -6.53 -5.31 19.64
N GLY A 157 -7.21 -6.40 19.29
CA GLY A 157 -8.49 -6.37 18.56
C GLY A 157 -8.38 -6.12 17.06
N LEU A 158 -7.18 -5.86 16.52
CA LEU A 158 -7.01 -5.65 15.08
C LEU A 158 -6.90 -6.97 14.31
N TRP A 159 -6.31 -7.99 14.92
CA TRP A 159 -6.13 -9.32 14.36
C TRP A 159 -6.67 -10.36 15.34
N LEU A 160 -7.33 -11.40 14.81
CA LEU A 160 -7.62 -12.58 15.59
C LEU A 160 -6.32 -13.40 15.76
N GLU A 161 -6.04 -13.90 16.95
CA GLU A 161 -4.85 -14.73 17.20
C GLU A 161 -4.83 -15.98 16.31
N ASP A 162 -5.99 -16.63 16.15
CA ASP A 162 -6.18 -17.77 15.23
C ASP A 162 -5.88 -17.39 13.77
N ASP A 163 -6.18 -16.15 13.37
CA ASP A 163 -5.85 -15.66 12.04
C ASP A 163 -4.34 -15.50 11.87
N ILE A 164 -3.66 -14.91 12.86
CA ILE A 164 -2.20 -14.75 12.86
C ILE A 164 -1.52 -16.12 12.81
N GLU A 165 -1.92 -17.05 13.70
CA GLU A 165 -1.34 -18.39 13.77
C GLU A 165 -1.56 -19.15 12.46
N THR A 166 -2.75 -19.10 11.86
CA THR A 166 -3.04 -19.77 10.59
C THR A 166 -2.22 -19.17 9.44
N ILE A 167 -2.13 -17.84 9.35
CA ILE A 167 -1.30 -17.16 8.34
C ILE A 167 0.15 -17.63 8.47
N LEU A 168 0.70 -17.65 9.67
CA LEU A 168 2.10 -18.02 9.89
C LEU A 168 2.38 -19.51 9.68
N LYS A 169 1.44 -20.37 10.05
CA LYS A 169 1.59 -21.83 9.97
C LYS A 169 1.43 -22.33 8.52
N ASP A 170 0.36 -21.92 7.85
CA ASP A 170 -0.07 -22.54 6.59
C ASP A 170 0.42 -21.79 5.35
N HIS A 171 0.75 -20.50 5.48
CA HIS A 171 1.19 -19.65 4.36
C HIS A 171 2.62 -19.14 4.56
N GLY A 172 2.84 -18.41 5.66
CA GLY A 172 4.07 -17.72 5.99
C GLY A 172 4.13 -16.30 5.43
N LEU A 173 5.15 -15.57 5.88
CA LEU A 173 5.34 -14.16 5.57
C LEU A 173 6.64 -13.93 4.80
N VAL A 174 6.62 -12.96 3.90
CA VAL A 174 7.81 -12.34 3.31
C VAL A 174 7.73 -10.86 3.64
N VAL A 175 8.67 -10.37 4.44
CA VAL A 175 8.57 -9.07 5.09
C VAL A 175 9.71 -8.19 4.64
N VAL A 176 9.39 -7.16 3.86
CA VAL A 176 10.36 -6.16 3.43
C VAL A 176 10.55 -5.14 4.55
N THR A 177 11.77 -5.02 5.05
CA THR A 177 12.10 -4.08 6.14
C THR A 177 11.90 -2.64 5.69
N ARG A 178 11.44 -1.77 6.59
CA ARG A 178 11.25 -0.33 6.32
C ARG A 178 11.99 0.51 7.34
N SER A 179 12.24 1.77 7.00
CA SER A 179 12.84 2.69 7.95
C SER A 179 11.84 2.99 9.07
N GLY A 180 12.21 2.62 10.30
CA GLY A 180 11.37 2.83 11.48
C GLY A 180 10.68 1.58 12.02
N SER A 181 10.69 0.46 11.30
CA SER A 181 10.21 -0.82 11.83
C SER A 181 11.36 -1.73 12.28
N ASN A 182 11.13 -2.49 13.35
CA ASN A 182 12.11 -3.47 13.86
C ASN A 182 11.52 -4.87 13.84
N THR A 183 11.41 -5.43 12.63
CA THR A 183 10.85 -6.75 12.39
C THR A 183 11.51 -7.87 13.21
N PRO A 184 12.86 -7.95 13.33
CA PRO A 184 13.49 -8.96 14.19
C PRO A 184 13.05 -8.87 15.65
N LYS A 185 12.92 -7.65 16.19
CA LYS A 185 12.43 -7.42 17.54
C LYS A 185 10.96 -7.85 17.68
N SER A 186 10.09 -7.45 16.74
CA SER A 186 8.67 -7.84 16.77
C SER A 186 8.47 -9.37 16.75
N ILE A 187 9.31 -10.09 16.00
CA ILE A 187 9.28 -11.57 15.98
C ILE A 187 9.71 -12.14 17.34
N TYR A 188 10.79 -11.62 17.91
CA TYR A 188 11.31 -12.09 19.20
C TYR A 188 10.35 -11.83 20.36
N GLU A 189 9.63 -10.71 20.35
CA GLU A 189 8.72 -10.31 21.44
C GLU A 189 7.34 -10.98 21.37
N SER A 190 7.01 -11.69 20.28
CA SER A 190 5.73 -12.36 20.10
C SER A 190 5.91 -13.89 20.11
N ASP A 191 5.21 -14.57 21.02
CA ASP A 191 5.26 -16.03 21.15
C ASP A 191 4.82 -16.74 19.86
N ILE A 192 3.75 -16.26 19.21
CA ILE A 192 3.23 -16.85 17.97
C ILE A 192 4.21 -16.63 16.81
N LEU A 193 4.76 -15.42 16.65
CA LEU A 193 5.74 -15.14 15.60
C LEU A 193 7.04 -15.94 15.82
N SER A 194 7.52 -16.01 17.06
CA SER A 194 8.70 -16.80 17.43
C SER A 194 8.50 -18.30 17.16
N LYS A 195 7.33 -18.86 17.49
CA LYS A 195 6.97 -20.26 17.23
C LYS A 195 7.06 -20.60 15.73
N TYR A 196 6.63 -19.69 14.86
CA TYR A 196 6.59 -19.89 13.40
C TYR A 196 7.68 -19.13 12.63
N GLN A 197 8.73 -18.65 13.30
CA GLN A 197 9.75 -17.77 12.70
C GLN A 197 10.41 -18.34 11.43
N LYS A 198 10.51 -19.67 11.30
CA LYS A 198 11.07 -20.34 10.11
C LYS A 198 10.26 -20.08 8.84
N ASN A 199 8.97 -19.72 8.99
CA ASN A 199 8.07 -19.38 7.90
C ASN A 199 7.93 -17.85 7.71
N VAL A 200 8.72 -17.06 8.44
CA VAL A 200 8.83 -15.60 8.28
C VAL A 200 10.19 -15.28 7.65
N ILE A 201 10.15 -14.77 6.42
CA ILE A 201 11.36 -14.43 5.64
C ILE A 201 11.51 -12.92 5.67
N ILE A 202 12.54 -12.45 6.36
CA ILE A 202 12.85 -11.01 6.43
C ILE A 202 13.73 -10.64 5.25
N VAL A 203 13.29 -9.67 4.46
CA VAL A 203 13.99 -9.14 3.30
C VAL A 203 14.49 -7.74 3.63
N MET A 204 15.81 -7.57 3.67
CA MET A 204 16.43 -6.27 3.95
C MET A 204 16.35 -5.38 2.70
N GLU A 205 15.68 -4.23 2.81
CA GLU A 205 15.73 -3.19 1.78
C GLU A 205 16.83 -2.17 2.10
N TRP A 206 17.87 -2.15 1.27
CA TRP A 206 19.02 -1.27 1.45
C TRP A 206 18.81 0.15 0.91
N ILE A 207 17.87 0.32 -0.03
CA ILE A 207 17.55 1.60 -0.64
C ILE A 207 16.24 2.11 -0.02
N THR A 208 16.36 3.05 0.93
CA THR A 208 15.19 3.59 1.62
C THR A 208 14.21 4.25 0.65
N ASN A 209 13.05 3.62 0.46
CA ASN A 209 11.97 4.12 -0.38
C ASN A 209 10.66 4.22 0.41
N GLU A 210 10.40 5.39 1.01
CA GLU A 210 9.27 5.63 1.91
C GLU A 210 8.10 6.37 1.24
N ILE A 211 7.74 5.94 0.02
CA ILE A 211 6.61 6.47 -0.75
C ILE A 211 5.30 5.78 -0.29
N SER A 212 4.57 6.44 0.61
CA SER A 212 3.25 5.98 1.05
C SER A 212 2.11 6.62 0.26
N SER A 213 1.02 5.89 0.04
CA SER A 213 -0.18 6.42 -0.62
C SER A 213 -0.75 7.64 0.10
N SER A 214 -0.62 7.73 1.42
CA SER A 214 -1.05 8.90 2.21
C SER A 214 -0.25 10.16 1.86
N LYS A 215 1.08 10.04 1.66
CA LYS A 215 1.91 11.17 1.18
C LYS A 215 1.53 11.55 -0.26
N VAL A 216 1.25 10.58 -1.11
CA VAL A 216 0.80 10.82 -2.51
C VAL A 216 -0.53 11.56 -2.54
N ARG A 217 -1.55 11.10 -1.79
CA ARG A 217 -2.85 11.81 -1.70
C ARG A 217 -2.67 13.23 -1.19
N ARG A 218 -1.82 13.42 -0.16
CA ARG A 218 -1.52 14.76 0.39
C ARG A 218 -0.82 15.67 -0.63
N ALA A 219 0.10 15.14 -1.43
CA ALA A 219 0.77 15.88 -2.49
C ALA A 219 -0.23 16.31 -3.58
N ILE A 220 -1.11 15.40 -4.03
CA ILE A 220 -2.19 15.71 -4.98
C ILE A 220 -3.09 16.83 -4.42
N GLN A 221 -3.54 16.69 -3.17
CA GLN A 221 -4.38 17.70 -2.48
C GLN A 221 -3.70 19.06 -2.30
N ARG A 222 -2.37 19.12 -2.42
CA ARG A 222 -1.57 20.36 -2.33
C ARG A 222 -1.09 20.82 -3.70
N TYR A 223 -1.60 20.25 -4.79
CA TYR A 223 -1.19 20.55 -6.16
C TYR A 223 0.31 20.34 -6.39
N GLN A 224 0.92 19.39 -5.68
CA GLN A 224 2.32 19.03 -5.82
C GLN A 224 2.47 17.87 -6.81
N SER A 225 3.57 17.87 -7.57
CA SER A 225 3.87 16.78 -8.50
C SER A 225 4.06 15.45 -7.77
N VAL A 226 3.44 14.40 -8.31
CA VAL A 226 3.63 13.00 -7.89
C VAL A 226 4.34 12.16 -8.96
N LYS A 227 4.90 12.82 -9.98
CA LYS A 227 5.68 12.14 -11.03
C LYS A 227 6.83 11.35 -10.39
N TYR A 228 7.09 10.16 -10.92
CA TYR A 228 8.08 9.19 -10.41
C TYR A 228 7.75 8.56 -9.04
N LEU A 229 6.66 8.97 -8.38
CA LEU A 229 6.16 8.31 -7.15
C LEU A 229 5.07 7.27 -7.45
N VAL A 230 4.36 7.49 -8.55
CA VAL A 230 3.29 6.66 -9.10
C VAL A 230 3.52 6.53 -10.62
N ALA A 231 2.98 5.48 -11.24
CA ALA A 231 3.11 5.30 -12.69
C ALA A 231 2.39 6.43 -13.46
N ASP A 232 2.94 6.87 -14.59
CA ASP A 232 2.39 7.98 -15.38
C ASP A 232 0.94 7.71 -15.82
N SER A 233 0.63 6.47 -16.21
CA SER A 233 -0.74 6.03 -16.54
C SER A 233 -1.72 6.17 -15.37
N VAL A 234 -1.25 5.95 -14.14
CA VAL A 234 -2.05 6.14 -12.91
C VAL A 234 -2.25 7.63 -12.63
N ILE A 235 -1.24 8.47 -12.85
CA ILE A 235 -1.36 9.94 -12.74
C ILE A 235 -2.46 10.43 -13.69
N ASP A 236 -2.40 10.01 -14.95
CA ASP A 236 -3.38 10.40 -15.97
C ASP A 236 -4.79 9.95 -15.59
N TYR A 237 -4.94 8.75 -15.04
CA TYR A 237 -6.22 8.26 -14.54
C TYR A 237 -6.75 9.09 -13.36
N ILE A 238 -5.89 9.41 -12.38
CA ILE A 238 -6.25 10.22 -11.22
C ILE A 238 -6.76 11.59 -11.67
N VAL A 239 -6.03 12.26 -12.56
CA VAL A 239 -6.38 13.59 -13.08
C VAL A 239 -7.69 13.53 -13.87
N LYS A 240 -7.83 12.56 -14.78
CA LYS A 240 -9.03 12.41 -15.62
C LYS A 240 -10.31 12.17 -14.80
N ASN A 241 -10.20 11.50 -13.66
CA ASN A 241 -11.34 11.14 -12.82
C ASN A 241 -11.48 12.03 -11.57
N HIS A 242 -10.71 13.12 -11.45
CA HIS A 242 -10.73 14.05 -10.32
C HIS A 242 -10.63 13.34 -8.95
N LEU A 243 -9.73 12.36 -8.87
CA LEU A 243 -9.56 11.55 -7.67
C LEU A 243 -8.65 12.26 -6.66
N TYR A 244 -9.00 12.16 -5.38
CA TYR A 244 -8.27 12.73 -4.23
C TYR A 244 -8.29 14.24 -4.09
N ASP A 245 -8.85 14.97 -5.05
CA ASP A 245 -9.15 16.39 -4.91
C ASP A 245 -10.11 16.59 -3.73
N LYS A 246 -9.83 17.58 -2.88
CA LYS A 246 -10.86 18.03 -1.94
C LYS A 246 -12.00 18.60 -2.78
N LEU A 247 -13.23 18.15 -2.51
CA LEU A 247 -14.44 18.80 -3.01
C LEU A 247 -14.25 20.32 -2.93
N SER A 248 -14.41 20.94 -4.11
CA SER A 248 -14.32 22.36 -4.39
C SER A 248 -15.03 23.22 -3.34
N VAL A 249 -14.26 23.79 -2.42
CA VAL A 249 -14.60 25.04 -1.75
C VAL A 249 -13.25 25.76 -1.56
N ASP A 250 -13.09 26.91 -2.21
CA ASP A 250 -11.96 27.84 -2.08
C ASP A 250 -10.63 27.46 -2.77
N MET A 251 -10.66 27.25 -4.10
CA MET A 251 -9.46 27.40 -4.93
C MET A 251 -9.37 28.83 -5.47
N PRO A 252 -8.33 29.62 -5.10
CA PRO A 252 -8.11 30.94 -5.68
C PRO A 252 -7.81 30.81 -7.18
N ASP A 253 -8.38 31.72 -7.98
CA ASP A 253 -8.43 31.62 -9.45
C ASP A 253 -7.05 31.56 -10.12
N ASN A 254 -6.00 32.01 -9.44
CA ASN A 254 -4.61 32.00 -9.93
C ASN A 254 -3.99 30.59 -10.01
N LEU A 255 -4.51 29.59 -9.28
CA LEU A 255 -4.01 28.21 -9.30
C LEU A 255 -4.78 27.30 -10.26
N LYS A 256 -5.94 27.73 -10.79
CA LYS A 256 -6.70 27.00 -11.80
C LYS A 256 -5.93 26.88 -13.13
N ASN A 257 -5.08 27.86 -13.44
CA ASN A 257 -4.27 27.89 -14.66
C ASN A 257 -3.04 26.95 -14.61
N PHE A 258 -2.66 26.42 -13.44
CA PHE A 258 -1.52 25.49 -13.33
C PHE A 258 -1.89 24.04 -13.65
N VAL A 259 -3.19 23.71 -13.59
CA VAL A 259 -3.71 22.34 -13.78
C VAL A 259 -4.09 22.07 -15.25
N ILE A 260 -4.22 23.12 -16.06
CA ILE A 260 -4.53 23.02 -17.50
C ILE A 260 -3.48 23.78 -18.30
N ASP A 261 -2.25 23.29 -18.31
CA ASP A 261 -1.41 23.44 -19.51
C ASP A 261 -0.44 22.27 -19.65
N ARG A 262 -0.86 21.27 -20.42
CA ARG A 262 -0.01 20.14 -20.84
C ARG A 262 0.54 20.35 -22.26
N ASN A 263 0.36 21.53 -22.88
CA ASN A 263 0.78 21.75 -24.27
C ASN A 263 1.79 22.88 -24.51
N ASP A 264 2.11 23.74 -23.54
CA ASP A 264 3.16 24.75 -23.75
C ASP A 264 4.58 24.22 -23.47
N ILE A 265 5.15 23.56 -24.49
CA ILE A 265 6.59 23.51 -24.72
C ILE A 265 7.01 24.92 -25.16
N ASN A 266 7.08 25.88 -24.23
CA ASN A 266 7.87 27.10 -24.37
C ASN A 266 7.94 27.82 -23.02
N PHE A 267 9.04 27.56 -22.31
CA PHE A 267 9.39 28.25 -21.08
C PHE A 267 9.55 29.75 -21.36
N LYS A 268 8.56 30.57 -21.01
CA LYS A 268 8.74 32.01 -20.80
C LYS A 268 8.63 32.30 -19.31
N SER A 269 9.76 32.73 -18.76
CA SER A 269 9.93 33.15 -17.38
C SER A 269 8.91 34.21 -16.97
N SER A 270 8.08 33.88 -15.99
CA SER A 270 7.34 34.87 -15.21
C SER A 270 7.77 34.68 -13.76
N VAL A 271 8.79 35.44 -13.37
CA VAL A 271 9.30 35.53 -12.00
C VAL A 271 8.21 36.23 -11.17
N VAL A 272 7.58 35.51 -10.24
CA VAL A 272 6.82 36.15 -9.17
C VAL A 272 7.84 36.71 -8.20
N THR A 273 7.99 38.04 -8.16
CA THR A 273 8.92 38.74 -7.29
C THR A 273 8.50 38.59 -5.83
N LEU A 274 9.51 38.44 -4.96
CA LEU A 274 9.39 38.24 -3.51
C LEU A 274 8.47 39.28 -2.83
N ASP A 275 8.42 40.50 -3.35
CA ASP A 275 7.59 41.60 -2.86
C ASP A 275 6.08 41.30 -2.94
N GLY A 276 5.63 40.54 -3.94
CA GLY A 276 4.22 40.16 -4.07
C GLY A 276 3.77 39.15 -3.02
N ALA A 277 4.68 38.33 -2.51
CA ALA A 277 4.40 37.38 -1.43
C ALA A 277 4.39 38.07 -0.05
N ILE A 278 5.18 39.13 0.13
CA ILE A 278 5.28 39.88 1.39
C ILE A 278 3.99 40.67 1.66
N GLN A 279 3.36 41.23 0.63
CA GLN A 279 2.11 41.99 0.77
C GLN A 279 0.92 41.13 1.21
N VAL A 280 0.86 39.86 0.79
CA VAL A 280 -0.21 38.93 1.19
C VAL A 280 -0.04 38.48 2.65
N LEU A 281 1.20 38.43 3.14
CA LEU A 281 1.51 38.03 4.51
C LEU A 281 1.36 39.19 5.52
N SER A 282 1.52 40.45 5.09
CA SER A 282 1.26 41.61 5.95
C SER A 282 -0.21 41.75 6.33
N ASP A 283 -1.12 41.39 5.43
CA ASP A 283 -2.57 41.53 5.63
C ASP A 283 -3.15 40.47 6.60
N ILE A 284 -2.38 39.42 6.91
CA ILE A 284 -2.76 38.35 7.84
C ILE A 284 -2.32 38.66 9.28
N ASN A 285 -1.40 39.61 9.49
CA ASN A 285 -0.66 39.77 10.74
C ASN A 285 -1.16 40.91 11.66
N GLU A 286 -2.36 41.45 11.43
CA GLU A 286 -2.93 42.53 12.26
C GLU A 286 -3.74 42.06 13.49
N ASP A 287 -3.73 40.76 13.87
CA ASP A 287 -4.36 40.33 15.12
C ASP A 287 -3.39 39.61 16.07
N HIS A 288 -3.30 40.11 17.29
CA HIS A 288 -2.12 40.09 18.17
C HIS A 288 -1.87 38.78 18.95
N GLY A 289 -0.60 38.37 19.03
CA GLY A 289 0.17 38.43 20.29
C GLY A 289 -0.25 37.58 21.50
N LYS A 290 -0.63 36.30 21.37
CA LYS A 290 -0.68 35.34 22.51
C LYS A 290 -0.17 33.95 22.13
N ASN A 291 0.64 33.35 23.01
CA ASN A 291 0.99 31.92 22.95
C ASN A 291 -0.29 31.10 23.11
N ASN A 292 -0.84 30.59 22.01
CA ASN A 292 -2.06 29.80 22.04
C ASN A 292 -1.70 28.32 21.85
N CYS A 293 -2.01 27.51 22.87
CA CYS A 293 -1.98 26.05 22.78
C CYS A 293 -3.38 25.59 22.35
N PHE A 294 -3.48 24.87 21.22
CA PHE A 294 -4.76 24.45 20.66
C PHE A 294 -4.91 22.94 20.78
N LYS A 295 -5.98 22.49 21.44
CA LYS A 295 -6.39 21.09 21.48
C LYS A 295 -7.47 20.87 20.43
N ILE A 296 -7.25 19.92 19.51
CA ILE A 296 -8.21 19.59 18.46
C ILE A 296 -8.89 18.27 18.84
N ASN A 297 -10.18 18.35 19.19
CA ASN A 297 -11.03 17.19 19.42
C ASN A 297 -11.91 16.95 18.20
N HIS A 298 -12.06 15.69 17.78
CA HIS A 298 -13.00 15.34 16.70
C HIS A 298 -14.43 15.35 17.27
N PRO A 299 -15.41 15.96 16.59
CA PRO A 299 -16.80 15.89 17.03
C PRO A 299 -17.36 14.54 16.57
N MET A 300 -17.20 13.50 17.39
CA MET A 300 -18.17 12.43 17.65
C MET A 300 -17.50 11.34 18.51
N GLU A 301 -18.22 10.98 19.58
CA GLU A 301 -17.97 9.96 20.61
C GLU A 301 -16.98 10.31 21.74
N ASN A 302 -17.31 9.76 22.91
CA ASN A 302 -17.01 10.26 24.26
C ASN A 302 -15.52 10.14 24.69
N GLU A 303 -15.15 11.13 25.54
CA GLU A 303 -14.06 11.18 26.55
C GLU A 303 -12.57 11.34 26.13
N ASP A 304 -12.12 12.61 26.18
CA ASP A 304 -10.98 13.16 26.95
C ASP A 304 -9.53 12.67 26.77
N VAL A 305 -9.13 12.21 25.58
CA VAL A 305 -7.69 12.15 25.23
C VAL A 305 -7.39 12.94 23.95
N PRO A 306 -6.58 14.02 24.00
CA PRO A 306 -6.17 14.74 22.79
C PRO A 306 -5.29 13.84 21.92
N LYS A 307 -5.68 13.64 20.65
CA LYS A 307 -4.96 12.77 19.70
C LYS A 307 -3.72 13.42 19.07
N VAL A 308 -3.67 14.75 19.05
CA VAL A 308 -2.53 15.53 18.55
C VAL A 308 -2.42 16.80 19.39
N GLU A 309 -1.23 17.05 19.93
CA GLU A 309 -0.90 18.30 20.63
C GLU A 309 0.05 19.11 19.75
N ILE A 310 -0.28 20.39 19.53
CA ILE A 310 0.47 21.27 18.62
C ILE A 310 0.81 22.55 19.37
N GLN A 311 2.07 22.97 19.27
CA GLN A 311 2.55 24.23 19.81
C GLN A 311 3.01 25.15 18.69
N ILE A 312 2.56 26.41 18.75
CA ILE A 312 3.06 27.49 17.90
C ILE A 312 4.12 28.24 18.70
N THR A 313 5.35 28.24 18.18
CA THR A 313 6.49 28.93 18.79
C THR A 313 6.48 30.41 18.40
N LYS A 314 7.23 31.24 19.15
CA LYS A 314 7.21 32.71 19.01
C LYS A 314 7.69 33.22 17.64
N ASP A 315 8.39 32.39 16.88
CA ASP A 315 8.84 32.68 15.51
C ASP A 315 7.85 32.19 14.44
N GLY A 316 6.67 31.69 14.84
CA GLY A 316 5.63 31.20 13.95
C GLY A 316 5.78 29.73 13.54
N THR A 317 6.78 29.01 14.06
CA THR A 317 6.97 27.59 13.72
C THR A 317 5.96 26.71 14.45
N ILE A 318 5.25 25.86 13.71
CA ILE A 318 4.29 24.89 14.23
C ILE A 318 5.01 23.57 14.53
N GLN A 319 5.02 23.15 15.79
CA GLN A 319 5.58 21.86 16.22
C GLN A 319 4.48 20.91 16.67
N VAL A 320 4.51 19.67 16.17
CA VAL A 320 3.63 18.57 16.61
C VAL A 320 4.32 17.84 17.76
N ILE A 321 3.69 17.84 18.93
CA ILE A 321 4.27 17.33 20.18
C ILE A 321 3.92 15.86 20.39
N SER A 322 2.80 15.37 19.82
CA SER A 322 2.56 13.93 19.64
C SER A 322 1.61 13.64 18.48
N ASP A 323 1.92 12.59 17.71
CA ASP A 323 1.04 11.99 16.70
C ASP A 323 1.09 10.48 16.90
N LYS A 324 0.00 9.90 17.41
CA LYS A 324 -0.13 8.43 17.60
C LYS A 324 -0.98 7.75 16.53
N GLU A 325 -1.29 8.41 15.41
CA GLU A 325 -2.07 7.79 14.33
C GLU A 325 -1.23 7.61 13.05
N THR A 326 -0.34 6.61 13.03
CA THR A 326 0.09 6.02 11.76
C THR A 326 0.58 4.58 11.93
N THR A 327 -0.31 3.62 11.74
CA THR A 327 0.05 2.26 11.34
C THR A 327 -0.71 1.94 10.06
N VAL A 328 0.01 1.40 9.08
CA VAL A 328 -0.34 1.33 7.65
C VAL A 328 -1.47 0.35 7.37
#